data_AF-A0A380DHV4-F1
#
_entry.id   AF-A0A380DHV4-F1
#
_cell.length_a   1.000
_cell.length_b   1.000
_cell.length_c   1.000
_cell.angle_alpha   90.00
_cell.angle_beta   90.00
_cell.angle_gamma   90.00
#
_symmetry.space_group_name_H-M   'P 1'
#
loop_
_entity.id
_entity.type
_entity.pdbx_description
1 polymer ?
#
loop_
_entity_poly.entity_id
_entity_poly.type
_entity_poly.pdbx_seq_one_letter_code
_entity_poly.pdbx_strand_id
1 'polypeptide(L)'
;MDGVELLKMPNIEDVMSGELEVNQLKKVEVEDLLGRDPVELDMDMISNELTNKTILVTGAGGSIGSEICRQVCNSIQNVLFYLAMVKTVFI
;
A
#
# COMPACT_ATOMS: atom_id res chain seq x y z
N MET A 1 4.72 -17.21 20.23
CA MET A 1 4.08 -18.07 19.20
C MET A 1 4.59 -17.54 17.89
N ASP A 2 5.59 -18.21 17.32
CA ASP A 2 6.14 -17.82 16.03
C ASP A 2 5.06 -18.03 14.97
N GLY A 3 4.76 -16.98 14.20
CA GLY A 3 3.70 -16.96 13.22
C GLY A 3 3.98 -17.92 12.06
N VAL A 4 2.91 -18.52 11.52
CA VAL A 4 2.99 -19.33 10.29
C VAL A 4 3.24 -18.40 9.10
N GLU A 5 4.26 -18.68 8.30
CA GLU A 5 4.58 -17.91 7.10
C GLU A 5 3.68 -18.35 5.92
N LEU A 6 2.95 -17.40 5.33
CA LEU A 6 2.09 -17.62 4.17
C LEU A 6 2.89 -17.47 2.87
N LEU A 7 2.92 -18.54 2.07
CA LEU A 7 3.62 -18.61 0.79
C LEU A 7 2.63 -18.87 -0.34
N LYS A 8 2.87 -18.24 -1.49
CA LYS A 8 2.10 -18.43 -2.72
C LYS A 8 2.53 -19.72 -3.40
N MET A 9 1.56 -20.58 -3.71
CA MET A 9 1.83 -21.81 -4.44
C MET A 9 2.09 -21.48 -5.92
N PRO A 10 3.22 -21.93 -6.51
CA PRO A 10 3.48 -21.78 -7.94
C PRO A 10 2.50 -22.61 -8.76
N ASN A 11 2.34 -22.26 -10.05
CA ASN A 11 1.53 -23.06 -10.96
C ASN A 11 2.15 -24.45 -11.10
N ILE A 12 1.32 -25.49 -11.00
CA ILE A 12 1.78 -26.88 -11.03
C ILE A 12 2.43 -27.24 -12.37
N GLU A 13 2.02 -26.59 -13.46
CA GLU A 13 2.59 -26.77 -14.80
C GLU A 13 4.04 -26.27 -14.87
N ASP A 14 4.35 -25.15 -14.22
CA ASP A 14 5.69 -24.56 -14.16
C ASP A 14 6.65 -25.38 -13.28
N VAL A 15 6.11 -26.06 -12.26
CA VAL A 15 6.87 -27.00 -11.42
C VAL A 15 7.17 -28.29 -12.18
N MET A 16 6.21 -28.79 -12.96
CA MET A 16 6.36 -30.03 -13.74
C MET A 16 7.30 -29.89 -14.94
N SER A 17 7.36 -28.70 -15.55
CA SER A 17 8.27 -28.42 -16.68
C SER A 17 9.73 -28.24 -16.26
N GLY A 18 10.01 -28.11 -14.95
CA GLY A 18 11.35 -27.91 -14.41
C GLY A 18 11.90 -26.49 -14.59
N GLU A 19 11.08 -25.55 -15.05
CA GLU A 19 11.48 -24.15 -15.22
C GLU A 19 11.56 -23.38 -13.89
N LEU A 20 10.93 -23.90 -12.83
CA LEU A 20 10.98 -23.33 -11.48
C LEU A 20 11.82 -24.19 -10.54
N GLU A 21 12.94 -23.63 -10.05
CA GLU A 21 13.56 -24.12 -8.82
C GLU A 21 12.56 -23.95 -7.66
N VAL A 22 12.32 -25.02 -6.89
CA VAL A 22 11.39 -25.05 -5.73
C VAL A 22 11.69 -23.96 -4.69
N ASN A 23 12.84 -23.29 -4.79
CA ASN A 23 13.24 -22.14 -3.99
C ASN A 23 12.53 -20.82 -4.36
N GLN A 24 11.68 -20.79 -5.38
CA GLN A 24 10.91 -19.60 -5.79
C GLN A 24 9.54 -19.48 -5.11
N LEU A 25 9.35 -20.06 -3.92
CA LEU A 25 8.16 -19.79 -3.11
C LEU A 25 8.14 -18.31 -2.72
N LYS A 26 7.24 -17.56 -3.36
CA LYS A 26 7.04 -16.13 -3.07
C LYS A 26 6.16 -15.96 -1.84
N LYS A 27 6.41 -14.90 -1.07
CA LYS A 27 5.48 -14.50 -0.01
C LYS A 27 4.16 -14.09 -0.64
N VAL A 28 3.06 -14.39 0.06
CA VAL A 28 1.75 -13.90 -0.34
C VAL A 28 1.73 -12.39 -0.18
N GLU A 29 1.43 -11.69 -1.26
CA GLU A 29 1.25 -10.23 -1.24
C GLU A 29 -0.22 -9.89 -0.92
N VAL A 30 -0.50 -8.68 -0.45
CA VAL A 30 -1.88 -8.29 -0.06
C VAL A 30 -2.80 -8.31 -1.28
N GLU A 31 -2.25 -8.00 -2.44
CA GLU A 31 -2.86 -7.96 -3.75
C GLU A 31 -3.41 -9.34 -4.15
N ASP A 32 -2.68 -10.42 -3.82
CA ASP A 32 -3.12 -11.80 -4.07
C ASP A 32 -4.40 -12.16 -3.28
N LEU A 33 -4.63 -11.49 -2.14
CA LEU A 33 -5.74 -11.77 -1.24
C LEU A 33 -6.99 -10.95 -1.57
N LEU A 34 -6.82 -9.76 -2.16
CA LEU A 34 -7.93 -8.85 -2.45
C LEU A 34 -8.71 -9.23 -3.71
N GLY A 35 -8.15 -10.08 -4.58
CA GLY A 35 -8.85 -10.64 -5.74
C GLY A 35 -9.25 -9.61 -6.79
N ARG A 36 -8.67 -8.41 -6.74
CA ARG A 36 -8.86 -7.32 -7.70
C ARG A 36 -7.52 -6.71 -8.05
N ASP A 37 -7.43 -6.12 -9.22
CA ASP A 37 -6.27 -5.32 -9.58
C ASP A 37 -6.11 -4.15 -8.60
N PRO A 38 -4.88 -3.80 -8.23
CA PRO A 38 -4.59 -2.60 -7.46
C PRO A 38 -5.21 -1.38 -8.14
N VAL A 39 -5.72 -0.45 -7.33
CA VAL A 39 -6.20 0.82 -7.87
C VAL A 39 -4.98 1.66 -8.23
N GLU A 40 -4.81 1.96 -9.51
CA GLU A 40 -3.83 2.94 -9.94
C GLU A 40 -4.32 4.35 -9.63
N LEU A 41 -3.48 5.13 -8.97
CA LEU A 41 -3.78 6.51 -8.62
C LEU A 41 -3.28 7.43 -9.74
N ASP A 42 -4.17 8.28 -10.25
CA ASP A 42 -3.81 9.35 -11.19
C ASP A 42 -3.18 10.51 -10.41
N MET A 43 -1.86 10.44 -10.27
CA MET A 43 -1.08 11.44 -9.53
C MET A 43 -1.12 12.81 -10.19
N ASP A 44 -1.33 12.92 -11.50
CA ASP A 44 -1.41 14.20 -12.20
C ASP A 44 -2.75 14.89 -11.89
N MET A 45 -3.86 14.15 -11.96
CA MET A 45 -5.17 14.64 -11.54
C MET A 45 -5.16 15.06 -10.07
N ILE A 46 -4.62 14.23 -9.19
CA ILE A 46 -4.51 14.53 -7.76
C ILE A 46 -3.67 15.79 -7.55
N SER A 47 -2.48 15.89 -8.17
CA SER A 47 -1.61 17.06 -8.03
C SER A 47 -2.30 18.36 -8.47
N ASN A 48 -3.01 18.33 -9.59
CA ASN A 48 -3.79 19.47 -10.09
C ASN A 48 -4.89 19.88 -9.10
N GLU A 49 -5.61 18.92 -8.52
CA GLU A 49 -6.65 19.19 -7.53
C GLU A 49 -6.10 19.72 -6.20
N LEU A 50 -4.88 19.33 -5.82
CA LEU A 50 -4.29 19.73 -4.53
C LEU A 50 -3.48 21.04 -4.62
N THR A 51 -3.07 21.46 -5.82
CA THR A 51 -2.25 22.66 -6.02
C THR A 51 -2.87 23.91 -5.40
N ASN A 52 -2.04 24.68 -4.67
CA ASN A 52 -2.42 25.91 -3.96
C ASN A 52 -3.52 25.76 -2.89
N LYS A 53 -3.83 24.54 -2.45
CA LYS A 53 -4.76 24.30 -1.34
C LYS A 53 -3.99 23.95 -0.06
N THR A 54 -4.52 24.37 1.09
CA THR A 54 -4.05 23.91 2.39
C THR A 54 -4.76 22.60 2.73
N ILE A 55 -4.00 21.55 2.99
CA ILE A 55 -4.52 20.21 3.28
C ILE A 55 -4.27 19.86 4.74
N LEU A 56 -5.31 19.36 5.40
CA LEU A 56 -5.26 18.81 6.76
C LEU A 56 -5.36 17.28 6.67
N VAL A 57 -4.29 16.58 7.05
CA VAL A 57 -4.32 15.12 7.18
C VAL A 57 -4.52 14.76 8.65
N THR A 58 -5.61 14.08 8.97
CA THR A 58 -5.86 13.52 10.30
C THR A 58 -5.30 12.09 10.38
N GLY A 59 -4.83 11.67 11.55
CA GLY A 59 -4.25 10.33 11.71
C GLY A 59 -2.94 10.11 10.93
N ALA A 60 -2.18 11.18 10.65
CA ALA A 60 -0.91 11.14 9.91
C ALA A 60 0.16 10.20 10.50
N GLY A 61 0.00 9.77 11.77
CA GLY A 61 0.89 8.78 12.41
C GLY A 61 0.54 7.31 12.15
N GLY A 62 -0.57 7.01 11.48
CA GLY A 62 -0.94 5.65 11.06
C GLY A 62 -0.26 5.25 9.75
N SER A 63 -0.27 3.95 9.39
CA SER A 63 0.31 3.44 8.14
C SER A 63 -0.31 4.09 6.90
N ILE A 64 -1.64 4.19 6.85
CA ILE A 64 -2.38 4.83 5.76
C ILE A 64 -2.13 6.33 5.75
N GLY A 65 -2.27 6.99 6.91
CA GLY A 65 -2.05 8.43 7.03
C GLY A 65 -0.64 8.85 6.62
N SER A 66 0.38 8.05 6.97
CA SER A 66 1.77 8.30 6.60
C SER A 66 1.99 8.21 5.09
N GLU A 67 1.32 7.27 4.41
CA GLU A 67 1.42 7.12 2.96
C GLU A 67 0.70 8.26 2.22
N ILE A 68 -0.50 8.65 2.68
CA ILE A 68 -1.20 9.83 2.18
C ILE A 68 -0.33 11.08 2.34
N CYS A 69 0.29 11.28 3.51
CA CYS A 69 1.19 12.41 3.75
C CYS A 69 2.36 12.43 2.75
N ARG A 70 2.94 11.27 2.44
CA ARG A 70 4.05 11.14 1.49
C ARG A 70 3.63 11.52 0.06
N GLN A 71 2.48 11.04 -0.40
CA GLN A 71 1.94 11.35 -1.72
C GLN A 71 1.59 12.84 -1.87
N VAL A 72 0.97 13.42 -0.83
CA VAL A 72 0.62 14.84 -0.80
C VAL A 72 1.87 15.73 -0.77
N CYS A 73 2.87 15.41 0.05
CA CYS A 73 4.15 16.14 0.10
C CYS A 73 4.87 16.19 -1.25
N ASN A 74 4.83 15.11 -2.02
CA ASN A 74 5.48 15.06 -3.33
C ASN A 74 4.76 15.94 -4.38
N SER A 75 3.49 16.26 -4.13
CA SER A 75 2.60 16.88 -5.11
C SER A 75 2.33 18.37 -4.85
N ILE A 76 2.55 18.88 -3.62
CA ILE A 76 2.23 20.27 -3.24
C ILE A 76 3.31 20.96 -2.39
N GLN A 77 3.38 22.30 -2.51
CA GLN A 77 4.36 23.13 -1.81
C GLN A 77 4.00 23.47 -0.35
N ASN A 78 2.73 23.37 0.08
CA ASN A 78 2.27 23.78 1.42
C ASN A 78 1.34 22.73 2.06
N VAL A 79 1.89 21.80 2.83
CA VAL A 79 1.12 20.79 3.59
C VAL A 79 1.16 21.11 5.08
N LEU A 80 0.00 21.09 5.76
CA LEU A 80 -0.06 21.18 7.22
C LEU A 80 -0.43 19.82 7.81
N PHE A 81 0.52 19.21 8.51
CA PHE A 81 0.31 17.92 9.18
C PHE A 81 -0.29 18.11 10.57
N TYR A 82 -1.39 17.41 10.86
CA TYR A 82 -1.91 17.32 12.22
C TYR A 82 -1.74 15.90 12.76
N LEU A 83 -0.85 15.75 13.74
CA LEU A 83 -0.67 14.53 14.51
C LEU A 83 -1.82 14.37 15.53
N ALA A 84 -2.95 13.84 15.07
CA ALA A 84 -3.92 13.24 15.97
C ALA A 84 -3.52 11.78 16.21
N MET A 85 -3.05 11.45 17.41
CA MET A 85 -3.17 10.08 17.92
C MET A 85 -4.67 9.80 18.13
N VAL A 86 -5.37 9.37 17.08
CA VAL A 86 -6.73 8.85 17.22
C VAL A 86 -6.60 7.39 17.68
N LYS A 87 -6.76 7.19 18.99
CA LYS A 87 -7.15 5.89 19.53
C LYS A 87 -8.53 5.55 18.94
N THR A 88 -8.66 4.34 18.40
CA THR A 88 -9.92 3.66 18.06
C THR A 88 -10.54 4.04 16.71
N VAL A 89 -10.37 3.18 15.70
CA VAL A 89 -11.37 2.29 15.09
C VAL A 89 -10.62 1.48 14.02
N PHE A 90 -10.43 0.19 14.27
CA PHE A 90 -10.19 -0.79 13.21
C PHE A 90 -11.56 -1.09 12.58
N ILE A 91 -11.69 -0.81 11.29
CA ILE A 91 -12.51 -1.62 10.38
C ILE A 91 -11.54 -2.30 9.42
#